data_AF-A0A7D9J8S3-F1
#
_entry.id   AF-A0A7D9J8S3-F1
#
_cell.length_a   1.000
_cell.length_b   1.000
_cell.length_c   1.000
_cell.angle_alpha   90.00
_cell.angle_beta   90.00
_cell.angle_gamma   90.00
#
_symmetry.space_group_name_H-M   'P 1'
#
loop_
_entity.id
_entity.type
_entity.pdbx_description
1 polymer ?
#
loop_
_entity_poly.entity_id
_entity_poly.type
_entity_poly.pdbx_seq_one_letter_code
_entity_poly.pdbx_strand_id
1 'polypeptide(L)'
;KVLNDGSYFGEICLLTNARRIATVIATSTCDTFVLSTSDFHDVLEDYPEMRAQMEKVAEERLNYIKKYHNRKGSVSPLMGSISESAGHQQV
;
A
#
# COMPACT_ATOMS: atom_id res chain seq x y z
N LYS A 1 -10.51 7.43 -4.28
CA LYS A 1 -10.15 8.45 -3.27
C LYS A 1 -9.38 9.56 -3.98
N VAL A 2 -9.72 10.82 -3.74
CA VAL A 2 -8.95 11.99 -4.22
C VAL A 2 -7.80 12.24 -3.24
N LEU A 3 -6.62 12.58 -3.75
CA LEU A 3 -5.43 12.90 -2.97
C LEU A 3 -5.17 14.41 -3.06
N ASN A 4 -4.83 15.01 -1.92
CA ASN A 4 -4.52 16.44 -1.80
C ASN A 4 -3.08 16.62 -1.31
N ASP A 5 -2.62 17.86 -1.21
CA ASP A 5 -1.28 18.19 -0.71
C ASP A 5 -0.96 17.50 0.62
N GLY A 6 0.28 17.00 0.74
CA GLY A 6 0.72 16.19 1.88
C GLY A 6 0.28 14.73 1.84
N SER A 7 -0.53 14.31 0.86
CA SER A 7 -0.89 12.90 0.68
C SER A 7 0.25 12.11 0.05
N TYR A 8 0.35 10.83 0.42
CA TYR A 8 1.26 9.85 -0.20
C TYR A 8 0.47 8.67 -0.80
N PHE A 9 1.08 7.99 -1.76
CA PHE A 9 0.53 6.82 -2.44
C PHE A 9 1.65 5.84 -2.86
N GLY A 10 1.27 4.59 -3.12
CA GLY A 10 2.20 3.52 -3.55
C GLY A 10 2.68 2.63 -2.41
N GLU A 11 2.37 2.99 -1.16
CA GLU A 11 2.82 2.28 0.04
C GLU A 11 2.33 0.84 0.11
N ILE A 12 1.12 0.56 -0.39
CA ILE A 12 0.53 -0.79 -0.31
C ILE A 12 1.39 -1.80 -1.08
N CYS A 13 1.88 -1.41 -2.26
CA CYS A 13 2.73 -2.25 -3.10
C CYS A 13 4.05 -2.60 -2.40
N LEU A 14 4.62 -1.62 -1.69
CA LEU A 14 5.88 -1.78 -0.96
C LEU A 14 5.70 -2.61 0.32
N LEU A 15 4.65 -2.36 1.10
CA LEU A 15 4.38 -3.06 2.35
C LEU A 15 3.94 -4.50 2.16
N THR A 16 3.15 -4.78 1.12
CA THR A 16 2.61 -6.13 0.87
C THR A 16 3.48 -6.96 -0.06
N ASN A 17 4.54 -6.36 -0.62
CA ASN A 17 5.35 -6.94 -1.69
C ASN A 17 4.50 -7.46 -2.87
N ALA A 18 3.34 -6.84 -3.10
CA ALA A 18 2.37 -7.24 -4.11
C ALA A 18 2.43 -6.33 -5.34
N ARG A 19 1.87 -6.79 -6.46
CA ARG A 19 1.72 -5.97 -7.68
C ARG A 19 0.89 -4.70 -7.38
N ARG A 20 1.15 -3.60 -8.10
CA ARG A 20 0.29 -2.40 -8.06
C ARG A 20 -1.20 -2.77 -8.18
N ILE A 21 -1.98 -2.34 -7.20
CA ILE A 21 -3.42 -2.64 -7.09
C ILE A 21 -4.34 -1.47 -7.46
N ALA A 22 -3.78 -0.32 -7.84
CA ALA A 22 -4.53 0.88 -8.20
C ALA A 22 -3.76 1.75 -9.20
N THR A 23 -4.50 2.50 -10.01
CA THR A 23 -3.98 3.53 -10.91
C THR A 23 -4.22 4.90 -10.29
N VAL A 24 -3.19 5.74 -10.27
CA VAL A 24 -3.27 7.14 -9.83
C VAL A 24 -3.11 8.03 -11.05
N ILE A 25 -3.97 9.04 -11.16
CA ILE A 25 -4.01 9.98 -12.29
C ILE A 25 -4.05 11.39 -11.71
N ALA A 26 -3.16 12.26 -12.19
CA ALA A 26 -3.16 13.66 -11.80
C ALA A 26 -4.37 14.38 -12.42
N THR A 27 -5.14 15.09 -11.60
CA THR A 27 -6.28 15.91 -12.05
C THR A 27 -5.89 17.35 -12.33
N SER A 28 -4.70 17.76 -11.91
CA SER A 28 -4.09 19.08 -12.09
C SER A 28 -2.56 18.93 -12.11
N THR A 29 -1.85 20.01 -12.42
CA THR A 29 -0.39 20.08 -12.21
C THR A 29 -0.08 19.83 -10.74
N CYS A 30 0.87 18.93 -10.46
CA CYS A 30 1.29 18.57 -9.12
C CYS A 30 2.78 18.22 -9.09
N ASP A 31 3.43 18.54 -7.98
CA ASP A 31 4.80 18.11 -7.69
C ASP A 31 4.76 16.96 -6.69
N THR A 32 5.54 15.91 -6.95
CA THR A 32 5.60 14.72 -6.09
C THR A 32 7.02 14.39 -5.71
N PHE A 33 7.26 14.14 -4.43
CA PHE A 33 8.49 13.50 -3.98
C PHE A 33 8.44 12.00 -4.25
N VAL A 34 9.58 11.44 -4.65
CA VAL A 34 9.73 10.02 -4.92
C VAL A 34 10.75 9.46 -3.92
N LEU A 35 10.40 8.33 -3.32
CA LEU A 35 11.29 7.57 -2.45
C LEU A 35 11.53 6.20 -3.08
N SER A 36 12.77 5.71 -3.05
CA SER A 36 13.10 4.39 -3.57
C SER A 36 12.59 3.30 -2.63
N THR A 37 12.43 2.08 -3.16
CA THR A 37 11.99 0.93 -2.35
C THR A 37 13.00 0.59 -1.25
N SER A 38 14.30 0.66 -1.53
CA SER A 38 15.34 0.40 -0.51
C SER A 38 15.26 1.41 0.62
N ASP A 39 15.24 2.70 0.29
CA ASP A 39 15.22 3.76 1.31
C ASP A 39 13.93 3.69 2.16
N PHE A 40 12.80 3.32 1.53
CA PHE A 40 11.55 3.10 2.26
C PHE A 40 11.68 1.97 3.27
N HIS A 41 12.28 0.84 2.89
CA HIS A 41 12.45 -0.29 3.81
C HIS A 41 13.44 0.02 4.93
N ASP A 42 14.56 0.66 4.62
CA ASP A 42 15.56 1.08 5.61
C ASP A 42 14.92 1.98 6.68
N VAL A 43 14.13 2.98 6.28
CA VAL A 43 13.41 3.85 7.21
C VAL A 43 12.40 3.05 8.06
N LEU A 44 11.70 2.07 7.49
CA LEU A 44 10.75 1.26 8.25
C LEU A 44 11.40 0.22 9.16
N GLU A 45 12.69 -0.06 9.01
CA GLU A 45 13.48 -0.86 9.95
C GLU A 45 13.92 -0.01 11.15
N ASP A 46 14.32 1.23 10.92
CA ASP A 46 14.73 2.16 11.98
C ASP A 46 13.54 2.69 12.82
N TYR A 47 12.35 2.79 12.23
CA TYR A 47 11.15 3.38 12.85
C TYR A 47 9.95 2.41 12.85
N PRO A 48 9.90 1.43 13.76
CA PRO A 48 8.87 0.38 13.78
C PRO A 48 7.46 0.93 14.06
N GLU A 49 7.31 2.02 14.83
CA GLU A 49 6.01 2.65 15.03
C GLU A 49 5.43 3.23 13.74
N MET A 50 6.29 3.77 12.87
CA MET A 50 5.89 4.30 11.56
C MET A 50 5.41 3.18 10.64
N ARG A 51 6.08 2.03 10.67
CA ARG A 51 5.64 0.82 9.96
C ARG A 51 4.23 0.41 10.36
N ALA A 52 3.96 0.30 11.67
CA ALA A 52 2.63 -0.08 12.16
C ALA A 52 1.54 0.92 11.74
N GLN A 53 1.83 2.22 11.79
CA GLN A 53 0.90 3.25 11.29
C GLN A 53 0.63 3.10 9.78
N MET A 54 1.68 2.86 8.99
CA MET A 54 1.56 2.69 7.55
C MET A 54 0.77 1.43 7.17
N GLU A 55 0.99 0.31 7.87
CA GLU A 55 0.23 -0.93 7.68
C GLU A 55 -1.27 -0.73 7.94
N LYS A 56 -1.62 -0.02 9.01
CA LYS A 56 -3.02 0.34 9.30
C LYS A 56 -3.64 1.18 8.18
N VAL A 57 -2.93 2.20 7.69
CA VAL A 57 -3.40 3.03 6.57
C VAL A 57 -3.55 2.21 5.29
N ALA A 58 -2.62 1.29 5.03
CA ALA A 58 -2.67 0.38 3.89
C ALA A 58 -3.90 -0.53 3.94
N GLU A 59 -4.23 -1.08 5.11
CA GLU A 59 -5.42 -1.90 5.31
C GLU A 59 -6.71 -1.11 5.04
N GLU A 60 -6.83 0.10 5.60
CA GLU A 60 -7.99 0.98 5.37
C GLU A 60 -8.17 1.29 3.88
N ARG A 61 -7.08 1.59 3.18
CA ARG A 61 -7.09 1.87 1.74
C ARG A 61 -7.43 0.62 0.93
N LEU A 62 -6.92 -0.55 1.29
CA LEU A 62 -7.25 -1.81 0.63
C LEU A 62 -8.73 -2.14 0.79
N ASN A 63 -9.30 -1.95 1.98
CA ASN A 63 -10.73 -2.13 2.24
C ASN A 63 -11.59 -1.17 1.43
N TYR A 64 -11.15 0.08 1.27
CA TYR A 64 -11.79 1.02 0.34
C TYR A 64 -11.73 0.48 -1.09
N ILE A 65 -10.54 0.10 -1.59
CA ILE A 65 -10.39 -0.40 -2.98
C ILE A 65 -11.29 -1.62 -3.23
N LYS A 66 -11.33 -2.58 -2.30
CA LYS A 66 -12.20 -3.78 -2.36
C LYS A 66 -13.69 -3.41 -2.47
N LYS A 67 -14.18 -2.48 -1.63
CA LYS A 67 -15.59 -2.03 -1.65
C LYS A 67 -15.99 -1.41 -2.98
N TYR A 68 -15.07 -0.75 -3.69
CA TYR A 68 -15.37 -0.09 -4.97
C TYR A 68 -15.23 -1.03 -6.16
N HIS A 69 -14.33 -2.02 -6.10
CA HIS A 69 -14.25 -3.10 -7.09
C HIS A 69 -15.53 -3.94 -7.09
N ASN A 70 -16.13 -4.19 -5.92
CA ASN A 70 -17.37 -4.96 -5.84
C ASN A 70 -18.62 -4.24 -6.42
N ARG A 71 -18.56 -2.93 -6.65
CA ARG A 71 -19.69 -2.13 -7.19
C ARG A 71 -19.64 -1.91 -8.70
N LYS A 72 -18.50 -2.10 -9.34
CA LYS A 72 -18.37 -2.07 -10.80
C LYS A 72 -17.89 -3.44 -11.25
N GLY A 73 -18.79 -4.24 -11.82
CA GLY A 73 -18.40 -5.47 -12.48
C GLY A 73 -17.25 -5.22 -13.46
N SER A 74 -16.28 -6.12 -13.43
CA SER A 74 -15.14 -6.25 -14.37
C SER A 74 -13.91 -5.36 -14.12
N VAL A 75 -13.11 -5.71 -13.10
CA VAL A 75 -11.64 -5.92 -13.25
C VAL A 75 -11.20 -6.93 -12.20
N SER A 76 -10.48 -7.96 -12.63
CA SER A 76 -10.08 -9.12 -11.82
C SER A 76 -9.14 -8.72 -10.67
N PRO A 77 -9.38 -9.20 -9.43
CA PRO A 77 -8.44 -8.99 -8.33
C PRO A 77 -7.30 -10.01 -8.46
N LEU A 78 -6.11 -9.55 -8.86
CA LEU A 78 -4.87 -10.25 -8.53
C LEU A 78 -4.51 -9.92 -7.07
N MET A 79 -5.28 -10.48 -6.14
CA MET A 79 -4.96 -10.43 -4.73
C MET A 79 -4.07 -11.63 -4.43
N GLY A 80 -2.75 -11.43 -4.53
CA GLY A 80 -1.78 -12.37 -3.98
C GLY A 80 -2.10 -12.55 -2.49
N SER A 81 -2.28 -13.79 -2.10
CA SER A 81 -2.51 -14.22 -0.72
C SER A 81 -1.52 -13.56 0.23
N ILE A 82 -2.04 -12.86 1.23
CA ILE A 82 -1.28 -12.55 2.44
C ILE A 82 -1.03 -13.92 3.09
N SER A 83 0.14 -14.51 2.85
CA SER A 83 0.59 -15.65 3.64
C SER A 83 1.02 -15.11 4.99
N GLU A 84 0.21 -15.33 6.02
CA GLU A 84 0.68 -15.38 7.41
C GLU A 84 1.84 -16.39 7.46
N SER A 85 3.07 -15.90 7.48
CA SER A 85 4.20 -16.68 7.96
C SER A 85 4.18 -16.61 9.48
N ALA A 86 3.26 -17.38 10.09
CA ALA A 86 3.36 -17.72 11.49
C ALA A 86 4.67 -18.49 11.69
N GLY A 87 5.45 -18.01 12.65
CA GLY A 87 6.84 -18.39 12.87
C GLY A 87 7.08 -19.89 12.97
N HIS A 88 8.11 -20.33 12.26
CA HIS A 88 8.88 -21.50 12.64
C HIS A 88 9.66 -21.14 13.92
N GLN A 89 9.12 -21.49 15.09
CA GLN A 89 9.93 -21.59 16.29
C GLN A 89 10.71 -22.90 16.19
N GLN A 90 12.01 -22.77 15.97
CA GLN A 90 12.97 -23.85 16.12
C GLN A 90 13.19 -24.09 17.63
N VAL A 91 12.79 -25.25 18.14
CA VAL A 91 13.56 -26.20 19.00
C VAL A 91 12.77 -27.49 19.16
#